data_AF-A0A285G2Z2-F1
#
_entry.id   AF-A0A285G2Z2-F1
#
_cell.length_a   1.000
_cell.length_b   1.000
_cell.length_c   1.000
_cell.angle_alpha   90.00
_cell.angle_beta   90.00
_cell.angle_gamma   90.00
#
_symmetry.space_group_name_H-M   'P 1'
#
loop_
_entity.id
_entity.type
_entity.pdbx_description
1 polymer ?
#
loop_
_entity_poly.entity_id
_entity_poly.type
_entity_poly.pdbx_seq_one_letter_code
_entity_poly.pdbx_strand_id
1 'polypeptide(L)'
;MNIVARVEEVKYASANAEMMIGLDLPHVGWAKRNEEELITVYKGFNLALGYSQKNYFELGLRVGQFNPYWGWGTILLIIPYVEVGRDYIFTPNEEGNFWTAGGAIGLYGARLSLSYRF
;
A
#
# COMPACT_ATOMS: atom_id res chain seq x y z
N MET A 1 1.27 -35.46 6.51
CA MET A 1 1.46 -34.21 5.74
C MET A 1 1.29 -33.06 6.73
N ASN A 2 2.39 -32.46 7.17
CA ASN A 2 2.42 -31.52 8.31
C ASN A 2 1.98 -30.12 7.88
N ILE A 3 1.05 -29.52 8.63
CA ILE A 3 0.52 -28.15 8.41
C ILE A 3 1.64 -27.09 8.52
N VAL A 4 2.74 -27.43 9.19
CA VAL A 4 3.92 -26.57 9.41
C VAL A 4 4.70 -26.27 8.11
N ALA A 5 4.64 -27.13 7.09
CA ALA A 5 5.42 -26.97 5.86
C ALA A 5 4.80 -25.98 4.83
N ARG A 6 3.71 -25.28 5.17
CA ARG A 6 3.05 -24.30 4.28
C ARG A 6 3.31 -22.84 4.65
N VAL A 7 4.05 -22.60 5.73
CA VAL A 7 4.34 -21.26 6.29
C VAL A 7 5.68 -20.70 5.77
N GLU A 8 6.50 -21.53 5.12
CA GLU A 8 7.69 -21.13 4.33
C GLU A 8 7.21 -20.74 2.91
N GLU A 9 7.33 -19.53 2.34
CA GLU A 9 8.04 -18.29 2.66
C GLU A 9 7.11 -17.09 2.33
N VAL A 10 6.28 -16.61 3.26
CA VAL A 10 5.62 -15.32 3.05
C VAL A 10 6.66 -14.22 3.29
N LYS A 11 7.25 -13.69 2.21
CA LYS A 11 8.18 -12.56 2.28
C LYS A 11 7.40 -11.27 2.46
N TYR A 12 7.64 -10.57 3.56
CA TYR A 12 7.08 -9.24 3.78
C TYR A 12 7.90 -8.18 3.05
N ALA A 13 7.25 -7.05 2.74
CA ALA A 13 7.89 -5.88 2.18
C ALA A 13 8.96 -5.31 3.13
N SER A 14 10.03 -4.76 2.55
CA SER A 14 11.26 -4.38 3.27
C SER A 14 11.12 -3.23 4.28
N ALA A 15 12.07 -3.17 5.21
CA ALA A 15 12.34 -2.04 6.09
C ALA A 15 12.76 -0.75 5.35
N ASN A 16 13.26 -0.85 4.11
CA ASN A 16 13.76 0.32 3.39
C ASN A 16 12.69 1.10 2.62
N ALA A 17 11.49 0.53 2.40
CA ALA A 17 10.42 1.17 1.63
C ALA A 17 9.61 2.21 2.43
N GLU A 18 10.31 3.16 3.04
CA GLU A 18 9.75 4.19 3.93
C GLU A 18 8.89 5.22 3.19
N MET A 19 9.14 5.45 1.92
CA MET A 19 8.41 6.39 1.09
C MET A 19 7.72 5.68 -0.07
N MET A 20 6.71 6.34 -0.62
CA MET A 20 6.07 5.94 -1.87
C MET A 20 5.85 7.14 -2.79
N ILE A 21 5.94 6.89 -4.09
CA ILE A 21 5.51 7.82 -5.13
C ILE A 21 4.77 7.08 -6.25
N GLY A 22 3.69 7.64 -6.77
CA GLY A 22 3.03 7.07 -7.95
C GLY A 22 1.62 7.54 -8.22
N LEU A 23 1.03 7.05 -9.30
CA LEU A 23 -0.37 7.30 -9.65
C LEU A 23 -1.27 6.48 -8.72
N ASP A 24 -1.42 6.96 -7.49
CA ASP A 24 -2.11 6.28 -6.40
C ASP A 24 -2.59 7.32 -5.36
N LEU A 25 -3.33 6.84 -4.36
CA LEU A 25 -3.70 7.60 -3.18
C LEU A 25 -3.07 6.90 -1.95
N PRO A 26 -2.07 7.51 -1.29
CA PRO A 26 -1.44 8.80 -1.59
C PRO A 26 -0.57 8.79 -2.87
N HIS A 27 -0.35 9.97 -3.46
CA HIS A 27 0.56 10.14 -4.60
C HIS A 27 2.01 10.17 -4.14
N VAL A 28 2.28 10.91 -3.05
CA VAL A 28 3.53 10.83 -2.28
C VAL A 28 3.14 10.52 -0.85
N GLY A 29 3.77 9.51 -0.25
CA GLY A 29 3.41 9.10 1.11
C GLY A 29 4.55 8.46 1.87
N TRP A 30 4.36 8.39 3.18
CA TRP A 30 5.28 7.82 4.15
C TRP A 30 4.66 6.60 4.80
N ALA A 31 5.47 5.56 4.94
CA ALA A 31 5.11 4.32 5.58
C ALA A 31 4.93 4.51 7.09
N LYS A 32 3.98 3.77 7.66
CA LYS A 32 3.93 3.49 9.09
C LYS A 32 4.07 1.98 9.29
N ARG A 33 4.82 1.61 10.32
CA ARG A 33 5.10 0.24 10.69
C ARG A 33 4.29 -0.20 11.91
N ASN A 34 4.05 -1.49 12.03
CA ASN A 34 3.56 -2.12 13.25
C ASN A 34 4.74 -2.45 14.19
N GLU A 35 4.46 -3.12 15.32
CA GLU A 35 5.47 -3.54 16.30
C GLU A 35 6.45 -4.59 15.76
N GLU A 36 6.10 -5.28 14.67
CA GLU A 36 6.94 -6.25 13.98
C GLU A 36 7.74 -5.60 12.83
N GLU A 37 7.79 -4.27 12.80
CA GLU A 37 8.45 -3.46 11.75
C GLU A 37 7.87 -3.65 10.33
N LEU A 38 6.68 -4.24 10.22
CA LEU A 38 5.99 -4.46 8.94
C LEU A 38 5.21 -3.23 8.52
N ILE A 39 5.24 -2.92 7.22
CA ILE A 39 4.51 -1.77 6.68
C ILE A 39 3.01 -2.07 6.65
N THR A 40 2.22 -1.27 7.37
CA THR A 40 0.77 -1.43 7.50
C THR A 40 -0.02 -0.24 6.97
N VAL A 41 0.61 0.93 6.87
CA VAL A 41 -0.06 2.15 6.38
C VAL A 41 0.89 2.93 5.48
N TYR A 42 0.35 3.58 4.46
CA TYR A 42 0.98 4.75 3.83
C TYR A 42 0.06 5.94 3.96
N LYS A 43 0.61 7.09 4.35
CA LYS A 43 -0.13 8.34 4.43
C LYS A 43 0.65 9.48 3.79
N GLY A 44 -0.04 10.44 3.20
CA GLY A 44 0.60 11.58 2.58
C GLY A 44 -0.36 12.38 1.73
N PHE A 45 0.15 12.92 0.63
CA PHE A 45 -0.59 13.84 -0.22
C PHE A 45 -0.90 13.19 -1.57
N ASN A 46 -2.09 13.48 -2.11
CA ASN A 46 -2.44 13.13 -3.48
C ASN A 46 -2.16 14.29 -4.46
N LEU A 47 -2.25 14.01 -5.76
CA LEU A 47 -2.01 14.99 -6.82
C LEU A 47 -2.93 16.22 -6.75
N ALA A 48 -4.13 16.06 -6.17
CA ALA A 48 -5.08 17.14 -5.98
C ALA A 48 -4.86 17.90 -4.65
N LEU A 49 -3.65 17.84 -4.09
CA LEU A 49 -3.22 18.52 -2.86
C LEU A 49 -4.03 18.14 -1.62
N GLY A 50 -4.78 17.04 -1.64
CA GLY A 50 -5.50 16.54 -0.48
C GLY A 50 -4.69 15.52 0.32
N TYR A 51 -5.13 15.25 1.55
CA TYR A 51 -4.54 14.20 2.38
C TYR A 51 -5.05 12.82 1.94
N SER A 52 -4.24 11.77 2.11
CA SER A 52 -4.64 10.40 1.80
C SER A 52 -3.93 9.44 2.73
N GLN A 53 -4.69 8.47 3.24
CA GLN A 53 -4.18 7.40 4.09
C GLN A 53 -4.72 6.06 3.59
N LYS A 54 -3.80 5.14 3.31
CA LYS A 54 -4.05 3.76 2.88
C LYS A 54 -3.62 2.83 4.00
N ASN A 55 -4.54 1.99 4.49
CA ASN A 55 -4.30 1.04 5.58
C ASN A 55 -4.53 -0.39 5.05
N TYR A 56 -3.51 -1.24 5.13
CA TYR A 56 -3.63 -2.64 4.73
C TYR A 56 -4.34 -3.46 5.81
N PHE A 57 -5.17 -4.42 5.39
CA PHE A 57 -5.95 -5.26 6.30
C PHE A 57 -5.11 -6.35 6.99
N GLU A 58 -4.04 -6.78 6.33
CA GLU A 58 -3.13 -7.82 6.84
C GLU A 58 -2.10 -7.23 7.80
N LEU A 59 -1.44 -8.11 8.58
CA LEU A 59 -0.37 -7.74 9.52
C LEU A 59 0.77 -6.93 8.87
N GLY A 60 0.93 -7.02 7.55
CA GLY A 60 1.85 -6.20 6.78
C GLY A 60 1.71 -6.47 5.29
N LEU A 61 2.35 -5.61 4.49
CA LEU A 61 2.50 -5.81 3.04
C LEU A 61 3.32 -7.08 2.73
N ARG A 62 2.74 -7.96 1.92
CA ARG A 62 3.32 -9.23 1.48
C ARG A 62 3.73 -9.17 0.01
N VAL A 63 4.95 -9.60 -0.26
CA VAL A 63 5.53 -9.71 -1.60
C VAL A 63 4.87 -10.87 -2.37
N GLY A 64 4.61 -10.66 -3.67
CA GLY A 64 4.03 -11.71 -4.53
C GLY A 64 2.58 -12.05 -4.21
N GLN A 65 1.88 -11.21 -3.45
CA GLN A 65 0.48 -11.39 -3.09
C GLN A 65 -0.31 -10.10 -3.32
N PHE A 66 -1.63 -10.26 -3.45
CA PHE A 66 -2.55 -9.13 -3.36
C PHE A 66 -2.71 -8.75 -1.89
N ASN A 67 -2.52 -7.47 -1.61
CA ASN A 67 -2.61 -6.86 -0.29
C ASN A 67 -3.88 -6.00 -0.25
N PRO A 68 -4.98 -6.50 0.34
CA PRO A 68 -6.19 -5.71 0.49
C PRO A 68 -5.95 -4.53 1.42
N TYR A 69 -6.57 -3.40 1.11
CA TYR A 69 -6.53 -2.20 1.93
C TYR A 69 -7.87 -1.47 1.96
N TRP A 70 -8.03 -0.62 2.96
CA TRP A 70 -9.02 0.45 2.97
C TRP A 70 -8.30 1.79 3.03
N GLY A 71 -8.88 2.80 2.39
CA GLY A 71 -8.31 4.12 2.28
C GLY A 71 -9.32 5.20 2.60
N TRP A 72 -8.83 6.35 3.05
CA TRP A 72 -9.61 7.55 3.22
C TRP A 72 -8.74 8.79 3.06
N GLY A 73 -9.38 9.92 2.79
CA GLY A 73 -8.67 11.18 2.69
C GLY A 73 -9.54 12.29 2.16
N THR A 74 -8.90 13.31 1.59
CA THR A 74 -9.55 14.42 0.93
C THR A 74 -8.96 14.62 -0.47
N ILE A 75 -9.76 15.15 -1.39
CA ILE A 75 -9.35 15.72 -2.68
C ILE A 75 -9.55 17.23 -2.56
N LEU A 76 -8.65 18.05 -3.13
CA LEU A 76 -8.70 19.52 -3.04
C LEU A 76 -8.86 20.01 -1.59
N LEU A 77 -8.20 19.34 -0.65
CA LEU A 77 -8.24 19.56 0.81
C LEU A 77 -9.60 19.31 1.51
N ILE A 78 -10.74 19.50 0.85
CA ILE A 78 -12.06 19.53 1.50
C ILE A 78 -13.06 18.46 1.04
N ILE A 79 -12.84 17.80 -0.10
CA ILE A 79 -13.78 16.81 -0.63
C ILE A 79 -13.39 15.44 -0.06
N PRO A 80 -14.11 14.89 0.93
CA PRO A 80 -13.72 13.63 1.55
C PRO A 80 -13.94 12.46 0.60
N TYR A 81 -13.11 11.42 0.71
CA TYR A 81 -13.35 10.15 0.04
C TYR A 81 -13.01 8.98 0.97
N VAL A 82 -13.60 7.84 0.65
CA VAL A 82 -13.26 6.53 1.20
C VAL A 82 -13.19 5.53 0.06
N GLU A 83 -12.40 4.49 0.25
CA GLU A 83 -12.21 3.44 -0.75
C GLU A 83 -11.76 2.12 -0.13
N VAL A 84 -11.93 1.06 -0.89
CA VAL A 84 -11.34 -0.25 -0.63
C VAL A 84 -10.66 -0.76 -1.90
N GLY A 85 -9.51 -1.41 -1.76
CA GLY A 85 -8.72 -1.82 -2.90
C GLY A 85 -7.78 -2.96 -2.60
N ARG A 86 -6.98 -3.30 -3.61
CA ARG A 86 -5.90 -4.28 -3.50
C ARG A 86 -4.68 -3.79 -4.27
N ASP A 87 -3.51 -3.93 -3.66
CA ASP A 87 -2.22 -3.69 -4.30
C ASP A 87 -1.44 -5.02 -4.43
N TYR A 88 -0.85 -5.27 -5.58
CA TYR A 88 0.06 -6.38 -5.83
C TYR A 88 1.49 -5.87 -5.88
N ILE A 89 2.37 -6.43 -5.05
CA ILE A 89 3.80 -6.11 -5.08
C ILE A 89 4.46 -6.91 -6.20
N PHE A 90 5.08 -6.21 -7.14
CA PHE A 90 5.89 -6.78 -8.20
C PHE A 90 7.29 -6.13 -8.23
N THR A 91 8.25 -6.85 -8.80
CA THR A 91 9.65 -6.43 -8.94
C THR A 91 10.33 -5.91 -7.64
N PRO A 92 10.29 -6.66 -6.52
CA PRO A 92 11.14 -6.34 -5.38
C PRO A 92 12.62 -6.46 -5.76
N ASN A 93 13.44 -5.48 -5.39
CA ASN A 93 14.89 -5.53 -5.59
C ASN A 93 15.62 -5.93 -4.29
N GLU A 94 16.93 -6.18 -4.38
CA GLU A 94 17.77 -6.58 -3.23
C GLU A 94 17.87 -5.48 -2.16
N GLU A 95 17.69 -4.22 -2.54
CA GLU A 95 17.66 -3.07 -1.62
C GLU A 95 16.34 -2.99 -0.85
N GLY A 96 15.33 -3.78 -1.23
CA GLY A 96 14.01 -3.81 -0.59
C GLY A 96 13.02 -2.79 -1.14
N ASN A 97 13.36 -2.13 -2.23
CA ASN A 97 12.47 -1.26 -2.99
C ASN A 97 11.57 -2.11 -3.91
N PHE A 98 10.37 -1.64 -4.20
CA PHE A 98 9.43 -2.42 -5.01
C PHE A 98 8.38 -1.56 -5.70
N TRP A 99 7.79 -2.12 -6.74
CA TRP A 99 6.63 -1.55 -7.40
C TRP A 99 5.34 -2.21 -6.89
N THR A 100 4.27 -1.44 -6.88
CA THR A 100 2.91 -1.95 -6.66
C THR A 100 1.98 -1.55 -7.77
N ALA A 101 1.20 -2.50 -8.27
CA ALA A 101 0.09 -2.26 -9.18
C ALA A 101 -1.20 -2.71 -8.52
N GLY A 102 -2.28 -1.96 -8.68
CA GLY A 102 -3.50 -2.25 -7.97
C GLY A 102 -4.71 -1.55 -8.52
N GLY A 103 -5.78 -1.62 -7.74
CA GLY A 103 -7.00 -0.90 -8.01
C GLY A 103 -7.86 -0.76 -6.77
N ALA A 104 -8.75 0.21 -6.81
CA ALA A 104 -9.69 0.49 -5.74
C ALA A 104 -11.07 0.82 -6.31
N ILE A 105 -12.08 0.61 -5.48
CA ILE A 105 -13.41 1.16 -5.65
C ILE A 105 -13.69 2.04 -4.45
N GLY A 106 -14.15 3.26 -4.70
CA GLY A 106 -14.48 4.21 -3.66
C GLY A 106 -15.71 5.03 -4.00
N LEU A 107 -15.92 6.08 -3.21
CA LEU A 107 -17.09 6.96 -3.31
C LEU A 107 -17.32 7.55 -4.72
N TYR A 108 -16.22 7.80 -5.45
CA TYR A 108 -16.24 8.45 -6.76
C TYR A 108 -15.96 7.50 -7.93
N GLY A 109 -16.07 6.19 -7.72
CA GLY A 109 -15.90 5.17 -8.76
C GLY A 109 -14.67 4.30 -8.56
N ALA A 110 -14.23 3.67 -9.64
CA ALA A 110 -13.08 2.78 -9.65
C ALA A 110 -11.81 3.48 -10.12
N ARG A 111 -10.65 3.06 -9.62
CA ARG A 111 -9.33 3.53 -10.06
C ARG A 111 -8.35 2.38 -10.17
N LEU A 112 -7.34 2.58 -11.01
CA LEU A 112 -6.12 1.77 -11.03
C LEU A 112 -5.01 2.53 -10.32
N SER A 113 -4.05 1.79 -9.77
CA SER A 113 -2.87 2.35 -9.11
C SER A 113 -1.58 1.76 -9.67
N LEU A 114 -0.55 2.61 -9.74
CA LEU A 114 0.84 2.21 -9.94
C LEU A 114 1.73 3.08 -9.07
N SER A 115 2.55 2.48 -8.22
CA SER A 115 3.44 3.21 -7.33
C SER A 115 4.75 2.49 -7.06
N TYR A 116 5.81 3.26 -6.86
CA TYR A 116 7.14 2.82 -6.46
C TYR A 116 7.37 3.15 -4.99
N ARG A 117 8.05 2.27 -4.25
CA ARG A 117 8.30 2.40 -2.81
C ARG A 117 9.78 2.16 -2.52
N PHE A 118 10.39 3.05 -1.74
CA PHE A 118 11.82 3.16 -1.50
C PHE A 118 12.16 3.90 -0.21
#